data_AF-A0A6G1L7A0-F1
#
_entry.id   AF-A0A6G1L7A0-F1
#
_cell.length_a   1.000
_cell.length_b   1.000
_cell.length_c   1.000
_cell.angle_alpha   90.00
_cell.angle_beta   90.00
_cell.angle_gamma   90.00
#
_symmetry.space_group_name_H-M   'P 1'
#
loop_
_entity.id
_entity.type
_entity.pdbx_description
1 polymer ?
#
loop_
_entity_poly.entity_id
_entity_poly.type
_entity_poly.pdbx_seq_one_letter_code
_entity_poly.pdbx_strand_id
1 'polypeptide(L)'
;MWPAFADRPFTPPASESSRINGGRLATPVTSDAQTPNDTPASRSRRSILPSARAGDSKQLNRTLHLRDESVASGKSRTPITGTGLFGGMAFAISYASSEPEKAEVARHIHRNGGIILDNGFEELFELPSMDERASTPKRILTADGRNPGLMLKAKFADLGFVALIADRHSRKAKYMQALALGLPTLSGRWVMDCLKAMSSDDRADAKLLPWSRYLLPAGESAYLNGAVRSRMLVPYSTLEVTLAGTIANRPLLLDSDGVVIVASKRNKAIWDKRKAYAFLTLALGAGTVKRVSDLQEAKAYVASSLENGEESPWRWIYVDGSVADAHAVVFEESTPVTAGKKRKRTNEVVKKEKVDRKAMSAVGAEGRVRVVNDEFVVQSLILGALVE
;
A
#
# COMPACT_ATOMS: atom_id res chain seq x y z
N MET A 1 -12.80 31.20 -24.29
CA MET A 1 -13.77 30.38 -25.07
C MET A 1 -13.06 29.85 -26.32
N TRP A 2 -13.55 28.78 -26.95
CA TRP A 2 -12.95 28.27 -28.20
C TRP A 2 -13.38 29.12 -29.40
N PRO A 3 -12.47 29.47 -30.35
CA PRO A 3 -12.81 30.34 -31.49
C PRO A 3 -13.95 29.83 -32.38
N ALA A 4 -14.13 28.50 -32.49
CA ALA A 4 -15.12 27.85 -33.36
C ALA A 4 -16.60 28.18 -33.08
N PHE A 5 -16.89 28.95 -32.02
CA PHE A 5 -18.25 29.30 -31.58
C PHE A 5 -18.46 30.80 -31.32
N ALA A 6 -17.50 31.68 -31.65
CA ALA A 6 -17.63 33.11 -31.40
C ALA A 6 -18.79 33.74 -32.21
N ASP A 7 -18.87 33.42 -33.50
CA ASP A 7 -19.71 34.13 -34.47
C ASP A 7 -21.04 33.43 -34.79
N ARG A 8 -21.55 32.62 -33.86
CA ARG A 8 -22.86 31.93 -34.01
C ARG A 8 -23.95 32.68 -33.23
N PRO A 9 -24.78 33.52 -33.87
CA PRO A 9 -25.91 34.13 -33.18
C PRO A 9 -26.91 33.05 -32.73
N PHE A 10 -27.22 33.03 -31.44
CA PHE A 10 -28.25 32.14 -30.89
C PHE A 10 -29.63 32.73 -31.15
N THR A 11 -30.40 32.09 -32.03
CA THR A 11 -31.80 32.44 -32.30
C THR A 11 -32.71 31.61 -31.39
N PRO A 12 -33.41 32.20 -30.40
CA PRO A 12 -34.42 31.46 -29.63
C PRO A 12 -35.59 31.07 -30.55
N PRO A 13 -36.25 29.92 -30.31
CA PRO A 13 -37.45 29.54 -31.06
C PRO A 13 -38.58 30.54 -30.84
N ALA A 14 -39.33 30.84 -31.90
CA ALA A 14 -40.41 31.82 -31.86
C ALA A 14 -41.52 31.39 -30.89
N SER A 15 -42.02 32.34 -30.08
CA SER A 15 -43.03 32.09 -29.07
C SER A 15 -44.44 32.03 -29.66
N GLU A 16 -44.83 30.90 -30.26
CA GLU A 16 -46.22 30.66 -30.66
C GLU A 16 -47.14 30.54 -29.44
N SER A 17 -47.81 31.63 -29.12
CA SER A 17 -48.68 31.76 -27.94
C SER A 17 -50.05 31.09 -28.14
N SER A 18 -50.08 29.76 -28.17
CA SER A 18 -51.31 28.99 -27.96
C SER A 18 -51.60 28.82 -26.46
N ARG A 19 -52.87 28.86 -26.06
CA ARG A 19 -53.26 29.05 -24.65
C ARG A 19 -53.76 27.77 -23.98
N ILE A 20 -53.10 27.44 -22.87
CA ILE A 20 -53.67 26.85 -21.65
C ILE A 20 -54.29 25.45 -21.79
N ASN A 21 -53.67 24.47 -21.13
CA ASN A 21 -54.41 23.71 -20.11
C ASN A 21 -53.54 23.51 -18.85
N GLY A 22 -54.17 23.42 -17.68
CA GLY A 22 -53.49 23.62 -16.39
C GLY A 22 -52.86 22.36 -15.80
N GLY A 23 -51.55 22.38 -15.56
CA GLY A 23 -50.85 21.35 -14.79
C GLY A 23 -49.48 21.82 -14.30
N ARG A 24 -49.28 21.89 -12.98
CA ARG A 24 -47.95 22.15 -12.39
C ARG A 24 -47.08 20.90 -12.48
N LEU A 25 -46.01 20.94 -13.28
CA LEU A 25 -44.95 19.95 -13.22
C LEU A 25 -44.05 20.25 -12.00
N ALA A 26 -44.10 19.37 -11.00
CA ALA A 26 -43.18 19.37 -9.87
C ALA A 26 -42.10 18.29 -10.05
N THR A 27 -40.93 18.51 -9.46
CA THR A 27 -39.84 17.53 -9.46
C THR A 27 -40.21 16.29 -8.63
N PRO A 28 -39.94 15.06 -9.12
CA PRO A 28 -40.22 13.84 -8.35
C PRO A 28 -39.27 13.71 -7.16
N VAL A 29 -39.84 13.49 -5.98
CA VAL A 29 -39.12 12.99 -4.80
C VAL A 29 -39.50 11.52 -4.59
N THR A 30 -38.52 10.66 -4.35
CA THR A 30 -38.73 9.22 -4.13
C THR A 30 -38.75 8.91 -2.63
N SER A 31 -39.91 8.51 -2.12
CA SER A 31 -40.08 7.97 -0.77
C SER A 31 -40.88 6.66 -0.84
N ASP A 32 -40.28 5.60 -0.31
CA ASP A 32 -40.84 4.31 0.13
C ASP A 32 -42.11 3.75 -0.54
N ALA A 33 -41.96 2.60 -1.21
CA ALA A 33 -43.07 1.71 -1.58
C ALA A 33 -42.75 0.26 -1.15
N GLN A 34 -43.75 -0.42 -0.58
CA GLN A 34 -43.60 -1.68 0.14
C GLN A 34 -43.55 -2.91 -0.78
N THR A 35 -43.01 -4.02 -0.27
CA THR A 35 -43.01 -5.34 -0.92
C THR A 35 -44.38 -6.03 -0.85
N PRO A 36 -44.94 -6.52 -1.97
CA PRO A 36 -46.02 -7.52 -1.95
C PRO A 36 -45.46 -8.95 -1.87
N ASN A 37 -46.26 -9.87 -1.32
CA ASN A 37 -45.93 -11.30 -1.12
C ASN A 37 -47.05 -12.16 -1.75
N ASP A 38 -46.69 -13.31 -2.34
CA ASP A 38 -47.44 -14.60 -2.34
C ASP A 38 -47.18 -15.50 -3.58
N THR A 39 -46.66 -16.71 -3.29
CA THR A 39 -46.97 -18.08 -3.84
C THR A 39 -47.30 -18.35 -5.34
N PRO A 40 -46.97 -19.54 -5.91
CA PRO A 40 -47.43 -20.87 -5.46
C PRO A 40 -46.37 -22.01 -5.48
N ALA A 41 -46.78 -23.26 -5.22
CA ALA A 41 -45.87 -24.38 -4.92
C ALA A 41 -46.22 -25.77 -5.52
N SER A 42 -45.19 -26.60 -5.77
CA SER A 42 -45.26 -28.08 -5.86
C SER A 42 -43.84 -28.70 -5.79
N ARG A 43 -43.54 -29.66 -4.89
CA ARG A 43 -43.65 -31.15 -5.01
C ARG A 43 -42.68 -31.73 -6.08
N SER A 44 -41.85 -32.77 -5.84
CA SER A 44 -41.58 -33.71 -4.71
C SER A 44 -40.16 -34.34 -4.93
N ARG A 45 -39.59 -35.44 -4.36
CA ARG A 45 -40.03 -36.61 -3.56
C ARG A 45 -38.82 -37.39 -2.91
N ARG A 46 -38.85 -37.67 -1.60
CA ARG A 46 -37.98 -38.64 -0.83
C ARG A 46 -36.46 -38.32 -0.73
N SER A 47 -35.69 -38.87 0.22
CA SER A 47 -35.95 -39.98 1.18
C SER A 47 -35.42 -39.76 2.62
N ILE A 48 -35.58 -40.78 3.48
CA ILE A 48 -35.54 -40.86 4.97
C ILE A 48 -35.01 -42.29 5.31
N LEU A 49 -34.25 -42.64 6.36
CA LEU A 49 -33.52 -42.02 7.51
C LEU A 49 -32.35 -43.04 7.87
N PRO A 50 -31.71 -43.20 9.07
CA PRO A 50 -31.79 -42.54 10.39
C PRO A 50 -30.42 -42.13 11.02
N SER A 51 -30.46 -41.75 12.31
CA SER A 51 -29.33 -41.29 13.17
C SER A 51 -28.56 -42.42 13.88
N ALA A 52 -27.28 -42.17 14.20
CA ALA A 52 -26.49 -42.86 15.24
C ALA A 52 -25.53 -41.87 15.93
N ARG A 53 -24.96 -42.23 17.10
CA ARG A 53 -24.29 -41.31 18.04
C ARG A 53 -22.77 -41.48 18.16
N ALA A 54 -22.14 -40.40 18.65
CA ALA A 54 -20.93 -40.35 19.49
C ALA A 54 -19.55 -40.61 18.84
N GLY A 55 -18.52 -40.05 19.48
CA GLY A 55 -17.10 -40.30 19.20
C GLY A 55 -16.24 -39.03 19.17
N ASP A 56 -15.38 -38.84 20.16
CA ASP A 56 -14.23 -37.92 20.07
C ASP A 56 -13.29 -38.34 18.93
N SER A 57 -12.73 -37.38 18.19
CA SER A 57 -11.36 -37.54 17.67
C SER A 57 -10.70 -36.21 17.30
N LYS A 58 -9.39 -36.17 17.56
CA LYS A 58 -8.50 -35.00 17.46
C LYS A 58 -8.15 -34.67 16.01
N GLN A 59 -7.58 -33.48 15.82
CA GLN A 59 -6.84 -33.10 14.60
C GLN A 59 -5.88 -34.21 14.14
N LEU A 60 -5.87 -34.51 12.84
CA LEU A 60 -4.66 -34.98 12.15
C LEU A 60 -4.60 -34.37 10.75
N ASN A 61 -3.52 -33.64 10.48
CA ASN A 61 -3.20 -33.18 9.13
C ASN A 61 -2.75 -34.38 8.30
N ARG A 62 -3.43 -34.69 7.19
CA ARG A 62 -2.95 -35.67 6.20
C ARG A 62 -2.19 -34.95 5.08
N THR A 63 -0.90 -34.79 5.27
CA THR A 63 0.03 -34.59 4.15
C THR A 63 0.07 -35.86 3.28
N LEU A 64 0.22 -35.71 1.98
CA LEU A 64 0.46 -36.81 1.05
C LEU A 64 1.80 -36.59 0.34
N HIS A 65 2.84 -37.24 0.85
CA HIS A 65 4.10 -37.46 0.12
C HIS A 65 3.86 -38.52 -0.95
N LEU A 66 4.17 -38.22 -2.21
CA LEU A 66 4.52 -39.25 -3.21
C LEU A 66 5.60 -38.74 -4.17
N ARG A 67 6.70 -39.50 -4.20
CA ARG A 67 7.76 -39.59 -5.24
C ARG A 67 8.52 -38.32 -5.66
N ASP A 68 9.67 -38.17 -5.01
CA ASP A 68 10.93 -37.79 -5.64
C ASP A 68 11.25 -38.73 -6.82
N GLU A 69 11.57 -38.14 -7.99
CA GLU A 69 12.43 -38.74 -9.01
C GLU A 69 13.49 -37.70 -9.42
N SER A 70 14.72 -37.93 -8.97
CA SER A 70 15.84 -37.00 -9.14
C SER A 70 16.54 -37.17 -10.50
N VAL A 71 16.47 -36.13 -11.35
CA VAL A 71 17.32 -35.99 -12.55
C VAL A 71 18.35 -34.88 -12.38
N ALA A 72 19.59 -35.26 -12.11
CA ALA A 72 20.70 -34.31 -12.00
C ALA A 72 21.27 -33.98 -13.39
N SER A 73 21.26 -32.69 -13.78
CA SER A 73 21.99 -32.22 -14.96
C SER A 73 22.33 -30.73 -14.88
N GLY A 74 23.49 -30.35 -15.42
CA GLY A 74 23.80 -29.01 -15.92
C GLY A 74 23.84 -27.85 -14.91
N LYS A 75 25.05 -27.36 -14.59
CA LYS A 75 25.23 -25.96 -14.16
C LYS A 75 25.04 -25.02 -15.37
N SER A 76 23.81 -24.65 -15.69
CA SER A 76 23.50 -23.54 -16.59
C SER A 76 22.75 -22.44 -15.82
N ARG A 77 23.14 -21.18 -16.03
CA ARG A 77 22.39 -20.02 -15.51
C ARG A 77 21.21 -19.75 -16.44
N THR A 78 20.11 -20.45 -16.25
CA THR A 78 18.83 -20.07 -16.86
C THR A 78 18.34 -18.75 -16.24
N PRO A 79 18.01 -17.72 -17.05
CA PRO A 79 17.33 -16.52 -16.55
C PRO A 79 15.94 -16.89 -16.00
N ILE A 80 15.35 -16.05 -15.15
CA ILE A 80 13.96 -16.25 -14.67
C ILE A 80 12.94 -15.74 -15.72
N THR A 81 13.22 -16.02 -16.99
CA THR A 81 12.33 -15.80 -18.14
C THR A 81 11.48 -17.05 -18.34
N GLY A 82 10.39 -17.16 -17.57
CA GLY A 82 9.37 -18.19 -17.82
C GLY A 82 8.82 -18.06 -19.25
N THR A 83 8.55 -19.17 -19.93
CA THR A 83 8.00 -19.14 -21.29
C THR A 83 6.51 -18.83 -21.26
N GLY A 84 6.09 -17.72 -21.88
CA GLY A 84 4.68 -17.34 -22.03
C GLY A 84 4.43 -15.84 -22.05
N LEU A 85 3.16 -15.44 -22.16
CA LEU A 85 2.72 -14.03 -22.27
C LEU A 85 3.16 -13.13 -21.10
N PHE A 86 3.36 -13.71 -19.92
CA PHE A 86 3.81 -13.02 -18.71
C PHE A 86 5.23 -13.46 -18.29
N GLY A 87 6.02 -13.97 -19.24
CA GLY A 87 7.39 -14.38 -19.04
C GLY A 87 8.28 -13.23 -18.51
N GLY A 88 9.05 -13.50 -17.46
CA GLY A 88 9.88 -12.47 -16.81
C GLY A 88 9.08 -11.41 -16.05
N MET A 89 7.81 -11.66 -15.73
CA MET A 89 6.95 -10.75 -14.97
C MET A 89 6.54 -11.33 -13.61
N ALA A 90 6.28 -10.47 -12.63
CA ALA A 90 5.84 -10.89 -11.30
C ALA A 90 4.59 -10.15 -10.82
N PHE A 91 3.71 -10.86 -10.13
CA PHE A 91 2.41 -10.36 -9.70
C PHE A 91 2.14 -10.70 -8.25
N ALA A 92 1.90 -9.68 -7.43
CA ALA A 92 1.18 -9.90 -6.18
C ALA A 92 -0.33 -9.82 -6.46
N ILE A 93 -1.15 -10.59 -5.74
CA ILE A 93 -2.60 -10.61 -5.93
C ILE A 93 -3.30 -10.31 -4.59
N SER A 94 -4.27 -9.38 -4.61
CA SER A 94 -4.88 -8.81 -3.39
C SER A 94 -6.35 -8.41 -3.59
N TYR A 95 -7.19 -9.37 -4.01
CA TYR A 95 -8.64 -9.21 -4.01
C TYR A 95 -9.21 -8.99 -2.59
N ALA A 96 -10.37 -8.35 -2.50
CA ALA A 96 -11.05 -8.02 -1.26
C ALA A 96 -12.50 -8.55 -1.16
N SER A 97 -13.10 -9.01 -2.26
CA SER A 97 -14.46 -9.57 -2.28
C SER A 97 -14.64 -10.84 -3.12
N SER A 98 -13.74 -11.15 -4.07
CA SER A 98 -13.87 -12.35 -4.94
C SER A 98 -12.64 -13.27 -4.84
N GLU A 99 -12.77 -14.36 -4.08
CA GLU A 99 -11.77 -15.44 -4.03
C GLU A 99 -11.77 -16.36 -5.28
N PRO A 100 -12.92 -16.69 -5.91
CA PRO A 100 -12.92 -17.47 -7.16
C PRO A 100 -12.21 -16.76 -8.31
N GLU A 101 -12.46 -15.46 -8.50
CA GLU A 101 -11.80 -14.65 -9.53
C GLU A 101 -10.30 -14.50 -9.25
N LYS A 102 -9.92 -14.27 -7.99
CA LYS A 102 -8.51 -14.28 -7.55
C LYS A 102 -7.81 -15.60 -7.92
N ALA A 103 -8.46 -16.74 -7.66
CA ALA A 103 -7.90 -18.06 -7.98
C ALA A 103 -7.80 -18.29 -9.50
N GLU A 104 -8.79 -17.83 -10.27
CA GLU A 104 -8.76 -17.89 -11.74
C GLU A 104 -7.64 -17.01 -12.32
N VAL A 105 -7.53 -15.75 -11.88
CA VAL A 105 -6.49 -14.81 -12.29
C VAL A 105 -5.09 -15.33 -11.92
N ALA A 106 -4.91 -15.86 -10.72
CA ALA A 106 -3.66 -16.52 -10.30
C ALA A 106 -3.29 -17.68 -11.22
N ARG A 107 -4.24 -18.60 -11.47
CA ARG A 107 -4.08 -19.72 -12.41
C ARG A 107 -3.70 -19.24 -13.82
N HIS A 108 -4.28 -18.14 -14.29
CA HIS A 108 -3.99 -17.57 -15.61
C HIS A 108 -2.61 -16.92 -15.72
N ILE A 109 -2.18 -16.18 -14.69
CA ILE A 109 -0.83 -15.61 -14.61
C ILE A 109 0.22 -16.73 -14.64
N HIS A 110 0.07 -17.71 -13.74
CA HIS A 110 1.06 -18.77 -13.55
C HIS A 110 1.19 -19.68 -14.79
N ARG A 111 0.08 -20.06 -15.43
CA ARG A 111 0.07 -20.88 -16.66
C ARG A 111 0.72 -20.20 -17.86
N ASN A 112 0.93 -18.88 -17.83
CA ASN A 112 1.51 -18.11 -18.94
C ASN A 112 2.89 -17.52 -18.58
N GLY A 113 3.62 -18.17 -17.68
CA GLY A 113 5.02 -17.85 -17.35
C GLY A 113 5.22 -16.78 -16.26
N GLY A 114 4.14 -16.24 -15.69
CA GLY A 114 4.20 -15.20 -14.66
C GLY A 114 4.47 -15.74 -13.26
N ILE A 115 5.33 -15.04 -12.51
CA ILE A 115 5.65 -15.33 -11.11
C ILE A 115 4.54 -14.77 -10.21
N ILE A 116 4.15 -15.51 -9.17
CA ILE A 116 3.22 -15.03 -8.13
C ILE A 116 4.00 -14.71 -6.85
N LEU A 117 3.65 -13.60 -6.20
CA LEU A 117 4.20 -13.14 -4.93
C LEU A 117 3.15 -13.33 -3.82
N ASP A 118 3.25 -14.46 -3.12
CA ASP A 118 2.26 -14.93 -2.15
C ASP A 118 2.30 -14.17 -0.82
N ASN A 119 3.47 -13.75 -0.37
CA ASN A 119 3.64 -12.89 0.81
C ASN A 119 3.53 -11.41 0.40
N GLY A 120 4.15 -11.02 -0.71
CA GLY A 120 4.05 -9.69 -1.30
C GLY A 120 5.35 -9.21 -1.93
N PHE A 121 5.44 -7.91 -2.21
CA PHE A 121 6.61 -7.36 -2.92
C PHE A 121 7.88 -7.36 -2.05
N GLU A 122 7.77 -7.46 -0.73
CA GLU A 122 8.91 -7.67 0.19
C GLU A 122 9.74 -8.93 -0.15
N GLU A 123 9.14 -9.91 -0.81
CA GLU A 123 9.85 -11.10 -1.30
C GLU A 123 10.95 -10.77 -2.31
N LEU A 124 10.82 -9.65 -3.03
CA LEU A 124 11.76 -9.20 -4.05
C LEU A 124 13.03 -8.55 -3.47
N PHE A 125 13.00 -8.07 -2.22
CA PHE A 125 14.02 -7.17 -1.67
C PHE A 125 14.80 -7.76 -0.50
N GLU A 126 16.03 -7.31 -0.30
CA GLU A 126 16.83 -7.58 0.89
C GLU A 126 16.52 -6.52 1.95
N LEU A 127 16.14 -6.97 3.14
CA LEU A 127 15.80 -6.09 4.27
C LEU A 127 16.99 -5.98 5.22
N PRO A 128 17.42 -4.77 5.60
CA PRO A 128 18.52 -4.58 6.54
C PRO A 128 18.16 -5.04 7.95
N SER A 129 19.17 -5.41 8.73
CA SER A 129 19.02 -5.79 10.14
C SER A 129 18.74 -4.55 11.01
N MET A 130 17.50 -4.39 11.46
CA MET A 130 17.05 -3.20 12.21
C MET A 130 17.21 -3.33 13.74
N ASP A 131 17.56 -4.53 14.21
CA ASP A 131 17.72 -4.88 15.63
C ASP A 131 19.18 -4.72 16.14
N GLU A 132 20.15 -4.49 15.24
CA GLU A 132 21.56 -4.41 15.59
C GLU A 132 21.93 -3.12 16.33
N ARG A 133 22.75 -3.26 17.37
CA ARG A 133 23.51 -2.14 17.95
C ARG A 133 24.45 -1.61 16.87
N ALA A 134 24.57 -0.29 16.76
CA ALA A 134 25.39 0.34 15.72
C ALA A 134 26.89 0.26 16.05
N SER A 135 27.45 -0.95 16.01
CA SER A 135 28.88 -1.13 15.77
C SER A 135 29.16 -0.70 14.34
N THR A 136 29.49 0.58 14.15
CA THR A 136 29.93 1.22 12.89
C THR A 136 29.24 0.67 11.63
N PRO A 137 28.19 1.31 11.08
CA PRO A 137 27.56 0.79 9.86
C PRO A 137 28.64 0.61 8.80
N LYS A 138 28.78 -0.62 8.28
CA LYS A 138 29.40 -0.82 6.96
C LYS A 138 28.48 -0.10 5.98
N ARG A 139 28.76 1.20 5.79
CA ARG A 139 28.26 2.05 4.72
C ARG A 139 28.67 1.34 3.42
N ILE A 140 27.84 0.43 2.92
CA ILE A 140 27.99 -0.18 1.59
C ILE A 140 27.59 0.90 0.60
N LEU A 141 28.47 1.89 0.46
CA LEU A 141 28.20 3.02 -0.39
C LEU A 141 28.08 2.53 -1.83
N THR A 142 27.03 3.00 -2.51
CA THR A 142 27.13 3.12 -3.97
C THR A 142 28.30 4.05 -4.30
N ALA A 143 28.79 4.05 -5.55
CA ALA A 143 29.87 4.94 -5.95
C ALA A 143 29.57 6.43 -5.64
N ASP A 144 28.29 6.79 -5.57
CA ASP A 144 27.72 8.11 -5.29
C ASP A 144 27.60 8.44 -3.78
N GLY A 145 28.14 7.59 -2.90
CA GLY A 145 28.27 7.88 -1.48
C GLY A 145 27.01 7.72 -0.62
N ARG A 146 25.91 7.17 -1.17
CA ARG A 146 24.65 6.90 -0.48
C ARG A 146 24.60 5.50 0.16
N ASN A 147 23.92 5.38 1.30
CA ASN A 147 23.53 4.07 1.84
C ASN A 147 22.51 3.41 0.91
N PRO A 148 22.54 2.08 0.73
CA PRO A 148 21.61 1.38 -0.13
C PRO A 148 20.36 1.04 0.70
N GLY A 149 19.28 1.81 0.50
CA GLY A 149 18.04 1.67 1.27
C GLY A 149 17.32 0.34 0.99
N LEU A 150 16.50 0.30 -0.07
CA LEU A 150 15.78 -0.92 -0.46
C LEU A 150 16.48 -1.60 -1.66
N MET A 151 17.19 -2.70 -1.40
CA MET A 151 17.95 -3.45 -2.42
C MET A 151 17.14 -4.61 -2.99
N LEU A 152 17.17 -4.81 -4.32
CA LEU A 152 16.61 -6.02 -4.95
C LEU A 152 17.52 -7.23 -4.68
N LYS A 153 16.91 -8.39 -4.37
CA LYS A 153 17.64 -9.66 -4.31
C LYS A 153 18.21 -9.98 -5.69
N ALA A 154 19.47 -10.41 -5.76
CA ALA A 154 20.17 -10.66 -7.02
C ALA A 154 19.41 -11.59 -8.01
N LYS A 155 18.62 -12.54 -7.50
CA LYS A 155 17.78 -13.44 -8.32
C LYS A 155 16.63 -12.74 -9.07
N PHE A 156 16.30 -11.50 -8.74
CA PHE A 156 15.26 -10.70 -9.40
C PHE A 156 15.82 -9.47 -10.14
N ALA A 157 17.12 -9.42 -10.40
CA ALA A 157 17.75 -8.32 -11.15
C ALA A 157 17.21 -8.22 -12.58
N ASP A 158 17.03 -9.36 -13.25
CA ASP A 158 16.55 -9.47 -14.65
C ASP A 158 15.00 -9.42 -14.76
N LEU A 159 14.29 -9.11 -13.67
CA LEU A 159 12.83 -9.11 -13.63
C LEU A 159 12.26 -7.86 -14.31
N GLY A 160 11.30 -8.05 -15.21
CA GLY A 160 10.71 -7.01 -16.06
C GLY A 160 9.53 -6.30 -15.41
N PHE A 161 8.36 -6.38 -16.05
CA PHE A 161 7.12 -5.80 -15.54
C PHE A 161 6.65 -6.46 -14.23
N VAL A 162 6.28 -5.63 -13.26
CA VAL A 162 5.76 -6.09 -11.96
C VAL A 162 4.54 -5.26 -11.57
N ALA A 163 3.46 -5.93 -11.15
CA ALA A 163 2.19 -5.30 -10.82
C ALA A 163 1.48 -5.94 -9.62
N LEU A 164 0.55 -5.21 -9.01
CA LEU A 164 -0.47 -5.79 -8.13
C LEU A 164 -1.75 -6.01 -8.93
N ILE A 165 -2.38 -7.17 -8.78
CA ILE A 165 -3.71 -7.43 -9.33
C ILE A 165 -4.76 -7.46 -8.19
N ALA A 166 -5.85 -6.71 -8.34
CA ALA A 166 -6.93 -6.61 -7.36
C ALA A 166 -8.31 -6.35 -8.00
N ASP A 167 -9.37 -6.42 -7.20
CA ASP A 167 -10.73 -6.00 -7.56
C ASP A 167 -10.96 -4.49 -7.34
N ARG A 168 -10.41 -3.92 -6.27
CA ARG A 168 -10.53 -2.49 -5.93
C ARG A 168 -9.31 -1.95 -5.19
N HIS A 169 -9.28 -0.63 -4.98
CA HIS A 169 -8.33 0.00 -4.07
C HIS A 169 -8.53 -0.49 -2.62
N SER A 170 -7.46 -0.61 -1.84
CA SER A 170 -7.56 -1.08 -0.45
C SER A 170 -6.38 -0.66 0.42
N ARG A 171 -6.54 -0.76 1.73
CA ARG A 171 -5.46 -0.62 2.74
C ARG A 171 -4.76 -1.94 3.06
N LYS A 172 -4.86 -2.97 2.20
CA LYS A 172 -4.15 -4.25 2.40
C LYS A 172 -2.65 -4.07 2.19
N ALA A 173 -1.83 -4.83 2.91
CA ALA A 173 -0.36 -4.70 2.88
C ALA A 173 0.23 -4.72 1.46
N LYS A 174 -0.16 -5.70 0.62
CA LYS A 174 0.26 -5.77 -0.80
C LYS A 174 -0.11 -4.53 -1.63
N TYR A 175 -1.20 -3.85 -1.28
CA TYR A 175 -1.63 -2.60 -1.93
C TYR A 175 -0.76 -1.40 -1.51
N MET A 176 -0.51 -1.26 -0.21
CA MET A 176 0.40 -0.23 0.31
C MET A 176 1.84 -0.43 -0.17
N GLN A 177 2.31 -1.67 -0.26
CA GLN A 177 3.60 -2.02 -0.87
C GLN A 177 3.64 -1.59 -2.35
N ALA A 178 2.61 -1.88 -3.14
CA ALA A 178 2.55 -1.47 -4.54
C ALA A 178 2.58 0.06 -4.73
N LEU A 179 1.95 0.82 -3.83
CA LEU A 179 2.04 2.29 -3.81
C LEU A 179 3.47 2.74 -3.53
N ALA A 180 4.08 2.26 -2.43
CA ALA A 180 5.40 2.69 -1.97
C ALA A 180 6.54 2.36 -2.97
N LEU A 181 6.35 1.33 -3.79
CA LEU A 181 7.31 0.91 -4.81
C LEU A 181 7.06 1.54 -6.20
N GLY A 182 6.01 2.35 -6.38
CA GLY A 182 5.63 2.88 -7.68
C GLY A 182 5.01 1.86 -8.65
N LEU A 183 4.73 0.63 -8.21
CA LEU A 183 4.29 -0.48 -9.05
C LEU A 183 2.78 -0.43 -9.37
N PRO A 184 2.34 -0.58 -10.63
CA PRO A 184 0.95 -0.44 -11.04
C PRO A 184 0.01 -1.40 -10.31
N THR A 185 -1.14 -0.86 -9.89
CA THR A 185 -2.25 -1.58 -9.24
C THR A 185 -3.38 -1.74 -10.25
N LEU A 186 -3.58 -2.94 -10.78
CA LEU A 186 -4.44 -3.21 -11.93
C LEU A 186 -5.66 -4.05 -11.56
N SER A 187 -6.75 -3.84 -12.29
CA SER A 187 -7.87 -4.79 -12.34
C SER A 187 -7.42 -6.12 -12.96
N GLY A 188 -7.86 -7.25 -12.40
CA GLY A 188 -7.64 -8.58 -13.01
C GLY A 188 -8.20 -8.74 -14.42
N ARG A 189 -9.10 -7.83 -14.82
CA ARG A 189 -9.57 -7.72 -16.21
C ARG A 189 -8.43 -7.51 -17.22
N TRP A 190 -7.33 -6.84 -16.84
CA TRP A 190 -6.14 -6.69 -17.70
C TRP A 190 -5.55 -8.04 -18.13
N VAL A 191 -5.40 -8.97 -17.18
CA VAL A 191 -4.89 -10.33 -17.42
C VAL A 191 -5.81 -11.07 -18.41
N MET A 192 -7.13 -11.01 -18.15
CA MET A 192 -8.12 -11.72 -18.96
C MET A 192 -8.27 -11.15 -20.37
N ASP A 193 -8.09 -9.85 -20.57
CA ASP A 193 -8.16 -9.25 -21.91
C ASP A 193 -6.84 -9.39 -22.68
N CYS A 194 -5.67 -9.40 -22.02
CA CYS A 194 -4.39 -9.75 -22.67
C CYS A 194 -4.41 -11.18 -23.23
N LEU A 195 -4.98 -12.13 -22.47
CA LEU A 195 -5.13 -13.52 -22.92
C LEU A 195 -6.11 -13.68 -24.08
N LYS A 196 -7.21 -12.90 -24.10
CA LYS A 196 -8.12 -12.87 -25.26
C LYS A 196 -7.42 -12.33 -26.50
N ALA A 197 -6.69 -11.23 -26.37
CA ALA A 197 -5.92 -10.65 -27.48
C ALA A 197 -4.95 -11.68 -28.07
N MET A 198 -4.18 -12.36 -27.21
CA MET A 198 -3.28 -13.45 -27.61
C MET A 198 -4.00 -14.61 -28.32
N SER A 199 -5.23 -14.94 -27.94
CA SER A 199 -6.03 -15.99 -28.61
C SER A 199 -6.71 -15.55 -29.91
N SER A 200 -6.64 -14.27 -30.26
CA SER A 200 -7.36 -13.68 -31.41
C SER A 200 -6.47 -13.11 -32.51
N ASP A 201 -5.19 -12.86 -32.23
CA ASP A 201 -4.22 -12.37 -33.22
C ASP A 201 -3.35 -13.55 -33.67
N ASP A 202 -3.52 -13.99 -34.91
CA ASP A 202 -2.82 -15.13 -35.53
C ASP A 202 -1.36 -14.80 -35.90
N ARG A 203 -0.77 -13.85 -35.17
CA ARG A 203 0.59 -13.33 -35.34
C ARG A 203 1.45 -13.79 -34.18
N ALA A 204 2.69 -14.19 -34.48
CA ALA A 204 3.65 -14.64 -33.48
C ALA A 204 4.00 -13.56 -32.43
N ASP A 205 3.79 -12.27 -32.75
CA ASP A 205 4.08 -11.12 -31.89
C ASP A 205 2.98 -10.88 -30.83
N ALA A 206 2.78 -11.85 -29.93
CA ALA A 206 1.77 -11.82 -28.87
C ALA A 206 1.92 -10.59 -27.94
N LYS A 207 1.19 -9.52 -28.24
CA LYS A 207 1.39 -8.19 -27.62
C LYS A 207 0.50 -7.95 -26.40
N LEU A 208 1.13 -7.62 -25.27
CA LEU A 208 0.44 -7.19 -24.05
C LEU A 208 -0.30 -5.87 -24.24
N LEU A 209 -1.49 -5.77 -23.63
CA LEU A 209 -2.34 -4.57 -23.71
C LEU A 209 -1.81 -3.45 -22.79
N PRO A 210 -1.92 -2.16 -23.18
CA PRO A 210 -1.56 -1.04 -22.32
C PRO A 210 -2.30 -1.05 -20.97
N TRP A 211 -1.56 -1.20 -19.88
CA TRP A 211 -2.09 -1.39 -18.53
C TRP A 211 -2.80 -0.16 -17.95
N SER A 212 -2.51 1.05 -18.46
CA SER A 212 -3.03 2.32 -17.93
C SER A 212 -4.56 2.40 -17.90
N ARG A 213 -5.25 1.72 -18.84
CA ARG A 213 -6.72 1.64 -18.91
C ARG A 213 -7.35 0.82 -17.78
N TYR A 214 -6.55 0.03 -17.08
CA TYR A 214 -6.95 -0.90 -16.03
C TYR A 214 -6.43 -0.50 -14.64
N LEU A 215 -5.82 0.69 -14.53
CA LEU A 215 -5.21 1.20 -13.31
C LEU A 215 -6.28 1.55 -12.26
N LEU A 216 -6.18 0.93 -11.09
CA LEU A 216 -7.04 1.16 -9.94
C LEU A 216 -6.61 2.43 -9.17
N PRO A 217 -7.55 3.11 -8.45
CA PRO A 217 -7.24 4.27 -7.62
C PRO A 217 -6.15 3.98 -6.56
N ALA A 218 -5.49 5.03 -6.07
CA ALA A 218 -4.52 4.90 -4.99
C ALA A 218 -5.20 4.51 -3.67
N GLY A 219 -6.31 5.16 -3.34
CA GLY A 219 -7.13 4.83 -2.17
C GLY A 219 -8.05 5.96 -1.75
N GLU A 220 -8.76 5.75 -0.64
CA GLU A 220 -9.60 6.75 0.03
C GLU A 220 -8.74 7.63 0.95
N SER A 221 -8.71 8.94 0.70
CA SER A 221 -7.90 9.88 1.47
C SER A 221 -8.71 10.55 2.58
N ALA A 222 -8.35 10.27 3.84
CA ALA A 222 -8.91 10.95 5.00
C ALA A 222 -8.50 12.42 5.06
N TYR A 223 -7.29 12.76 4.58
CA TYR A 223 -6.81 14.13 4.44
C TYR A 223 -7.68 14.96 3.48
N LEU A 224 -8.22 14.32 2.43
CA LEU A 224 -9.16 14.91 1.47
C LEU A 224 -10.62 14.50 1.75
N ASN A 225 -11.00 14.43 3.04
CA ASN A 225 -12.37 14.20 3.50
C ASN A 225 -13.10 12.96 2.92
N GLY A 226 -12.37 11.88 2.63
CA GLY A 226 -12.91 10.64 2.05
C GLY A 226 -12.84 10.59 0.52
N ALA A 227 -12.20 11.55 -0.14
CA ALA A 227 -12.04 11.52 -1.59
C ALA A 227 -11.16 10.35 -2.05
N VAL A 228 -11.65 9.58 -3.03
CA VAL A 228 -10.90 8.50 -3.67
C VAL A 228 -9.88 9.10 -4.66
N ARG A 229 -8.60 9.05 -4.31
CA ARG A 229 -7.49 9.56 -5.15
C ARG A 229 -7.23 8.62 -6.32
N SER A 230 -7.26 9.14 -7.55
CA SER A 230 -6.68 8.47 -8.72
C SER A 230 -5.20 8.18 -8.49
N ARG A 231 -4.72 7.01 -8.94
CA ARG A 231 -3.29 6.70 -8.91
C ARG A 231 -2.57 7.40 -10.07
N MET A 232 -1.52 8.14 -9.74
CA MET A 232 -0.65 8.79 -10.73
C MET A 232 0.57 7.91 -10.98
N LEU A 233 0.75 7.47 -12.24
CA LEU A 233 1.96 6.82 -12.75
C LEU A 233 2.16 7.24 -14.20
N VAL A 234 3.41 7.44 -14.64
CA VAL A 234 3.74 7.62 -16.05
C VAL A 234 3.54 6.27 -16.76
N PRO A 235 2.75 6.18 -17.85
CA PRO A 235 2.61 4.93 -18.59
C PRO A 235 3.92 4.50 -19.26
N TYR A 236 4.28 3.23 -19.15
CA TYR A 236 5.47 2.64 -19.76
C TYR A 236 5.18 1.27 -20.37
N SER A 237 6.02 0.88 -21.34
CA SER A 237 5.95 -0.42 -22.02
C SER A 237 6.21 -1.58 -21.07
N THR A 238 5.37 -2.63 -21.13
CA THR A 238 5.54 -3.83 -20.29
C THR A 238 6.67 -4.74 -20.76
N LEU A 239 7.21 -4.52 -21.95
CA LEU A 239 8.23 -5.36 -22.58
C LEU A 239 9.65 -4.80 -22.43
N GLU A 240 9.77 -3.48 -22.29
CA GLU A 240 11.07 -2.76 -22.26
C GLU A 240 11.47 -2.34 -20.83
N VAL A 241 10.54 -2.44 -19.88
CA VAL A 241 10.74 -2.01 -18.49
C VAL A 241 11.44 -3.08 -17.65
N THR A 242 12.44 -2.66 -16.86
CA THR A 242 13.01 -3.48 -15.78
C THR A 242 12.45 -3.05 -14.43
N LEU A 243 12.31 -3.99 -13.50
CA LEU A 243 11.96 -3.70 -12.11
C LEU A 243 13.02 -2.78 -11.50
N ALA A 244 14.32 -3.03 -11.74
CA ALA A 244 15.40 -2.18 -11.25
C ALA A 244 15.24 -0.72 -11.69
N GLY A 245 14.94 -0.46 -12.97
CA GLY A 245 14.63 0.87 -13.48
C GLY A 245 13.35 1.48 -12.91
N THR A 246 12.30 0.66 -12.71
CA THR A 246 11.04 1.12 -12.10
C THR A 246 11.24 1.57 -10.66
N ILE A 247 12.00 0.78 -9.88
CA ILE A 247 12.33 1.09 -8.49
C ILE A 247 13.26 2.30 -8.39
N ALA A 248 14.26 2.43 -9.28
CA ALA A 248 15.19 3.57 -9.28
C ALA A 248 14.52 4.91 -9.63
N ASN A 249 13.54 4.91 -10.55
CA ASN A 249 12.86 6.14 -11.01
C ASN A 249 11.58 6.49 -10.22
N ARG A 250 11.24 5.76 -9.16
CA ARG A 250 10.04 6.06 -8.35
C ARG A 250 10.23 7.34 -7.52
N PRO A 251 9.17 8.12 -7.26
CA PRO A 251 9.23 9.20 -6.28
C PRO A 251 9.66 8.67 -4.91
N LEU A 252 10.64 9.33 -4.29
CA LEU A 252 11.00 9.14 -2.90
C LEU A 252 10.34 10.26 -2.09
N LEU A 253 9.74 9.93 -0.94
CA LEU A 253 9.09 10.91 -0.06
C LEU A 253 9.90 11.19 1.21
N LEU A 254 10.97 10.43 1.45
CA LEU A 254 11.80 10.51 2.66
C LEU A 254 13.27 10.83 2.35
N ASP A 255 13.62 11.18 1.11
CA ASP A 255 14.91 11.78 0.68
C ASP A 255 16.22 11.23 1.29
N SER A 256 16.27 9.93 1.61
CA SER A 256 17.39 9.25 2.30
C SER A 256 17.49 9.50 3.83
N ASP A 257 16.50 10.13 4.45
CA ASP A 257 16.39 10.31 5.90
C ASP A 257 16.41 8.99 6.68
N GLY A 258 16.80 9.10 7.95
CA GLY A 258 16.70 8.05 8.96
C GLY A 258 15.35 8.03 9.67
N VAL A 259 14.77 6.84 9.79
CA VAL A 259 13.51 6.59 10.52
C VAL A 259 13.73 5.72 11.75
N VAL A 260 13.30 6.21 12.91
CA VAL A 260 13.31 5.49 14.19
C VAL A 260 11.95 4.84 14.44
N ILE A 261 11.90 3.52 14.59
CA ILE A 261 10.67 2.74 14.81
C ILE A 261 10.59 2.28 16.27
N VAL A 262 9.61 2.80 17.02
CA VAL A 262 9.50 2.64 18.48
C VAL A 262 8.75 1.37 18.87
N ALA A 263 9.38 0.20 18.70
CA ALA A 263 8.78 -1.12 18.85
C ALA A 263 9.51 -1.99 19.89
N SER A 264 8.90 -2.15 21.08
CA SER A 264 9.45 -2.91 22.21
C SER A 264 10.16 -4.21 21.81
N LYS A 265 11.45 -4.28 22.15
CA LYS A 265 12.35 -5.42 21.86
C LYS A 265 11.87 -6.74 22.49
N ARG A 266 11.00 -6.67 23.51
CA ARG A 266 10.41 -7.82 24.22
C ARG A 266 9.16 -8.41 23.55
N ASN A 267 8.46 -7.67 22.69
CA ASN A 267 7.22 -8.14 22.05
C ASN A 267 7.44 -8.40 20.55
N LYS A 268 7.68 -9.67 20.21
CA LYS A 268 7.89 -10.10 18.82
C LYS A 268 6.65 -9.90 17.93
N ALA A 269 5.45 -10.12 18.44
CA ALA A 269 4.22 -9.98 17.65
C ALA A 269 3.91 -8.52 17.25
N ILE A 270 4.26 -7.55 18.10
CA ILE A 270 4.21 -6.12 17.73
C ILE A 270 5.27 -5.79 16.67
N TRP A 271 6.47 -6.39 16.76
CA TRP A 271 7.53 -6.19 15.76
C TRP A 271 7.19 -6.78 14.40
N ASP A 272 6.69 -8.01 14.36
CA ASP A 272 6.35 -8.69 13.10
C ASP A 272 5.24 -7.94 12.33
N LYS A 273 4.29 -7.28 13.02
CA LYS A 273 3.35 -6.33 12.38
C LYS A 273 4.04 -5.10 11.79
N ARG A 274 5.01 -4.53 12.51
CA ARG A 274 5.69 -3.28 12.13
C ARG A 274 6.78 -3.44 11.09
N LYS A 275 7.28 -4.66 10.84
CA LYS A 275 8.16 -4.97 9.69
C LYS A 275 7.53 -4.52 8.36
N ALA A 276 6.20 -4.62 8.23
CA ALA A 276 5.49 -4.11 7.06
C ALA A 276 5.69 -2.59 6.90
N TYR A 277 5.53 -1.80 7.96
CA TYR A 277 5.79 -0.36 7.92
C TYR A 277 7.27 -0.01 7.75
N ALA A 278 8.17 -0.82 8.30
CA ALA A 278 9.61 -0.66 8.10
C ALA A 278 10.04 -0.95 6.64
N PHE A 279 9.37 -1.89 5.96
CA PHE A 279 9.47 -2.06 4.52
C PHE A 279 8.89 -0.85 3.77
N LEU A 280 7.72 -0.33 4.19
CA LEU A 280 7.10 0.82 3.54
C LEU A 280 7.95 2.10 3.66
N THR A 281 8.66 2.34 4.77
CA THR A 281 9.55 3.51 4.89
C THR A 281 10.82 3.38 4.03
N LEU A 282 11.43 2.18 3.95
CA LEU A 282 12.51 1.91 2.99
C LEU A 282 12.02 2.07 1.54
N ALA A 283 10.81 1.60 1.23
CA ALA A 283 10.18 1.77 -0.08
C ALA A 283 9.87 3.25 -0.38
N LEU A 284 9.47 4.05 0.60
CA LEU A 284 9.34 5.51 0.48
C LEU A 284 10.67 6.28 0.39
N GLY A 285 11.82 5.59 0.50
CA GLY A 285 13.14 6.19 0.30
C GLY A 285 13.89 6.58 1.57
N ALA A 286 13.53 6.03 2.74
CA ALA A 286 14.36 6.15 3.93
C ALA A 286 15.75 5.54 3.68
N GLY A 287 16.82 6.28 4.00
CA GLY A 287 18.20 5.84 3.81
C GLY A 287 18.71 4.97 4.97
N THR A 288 18.03 4.99 6.12
CA THR A 288 18.24 4.05 7.21
C THR A 288 16.98 3.90 8.06
N VAL A 289 16.73 2.70 8.61
CA VAL A 289 15.59 2.42 9.49
C VAL A 289 16.09 1.62 10.69
N LYS A 290 15.74 2.07 11.90
CA LYS A 290 16.26 1.50 13.15
C LYS A 290 15.16 1.26 14.18
N ARG A 291 15.20 0.09 14.84
CA ARG A 291 14.25 -0.27 15.89
C ARG A 291 14.77 0.13 17.28
N VAL A 292 13.90 0.75 18.06
CA VAL A 292 14.15 1.12 19.47
C VAL A 292 13.06 0.54 20.38
N SER A 293 13.35 0.30 21.66
CA SER A 293 12.36 -0.31 22.58
C SER A 293 11.25 0.64 23.01
N ASP A 294 11.53 1.94 23.06
CA ASP A 294 10.72 2.95 23.74
C ASP A 294 11.09 4.38 23.28
N LEU A 295 10.30 5.35 23.72
CA LEU A 295 10.43 6.76 23.33
C LEU A 295 11.68 7.45 23.91
N GLN A 296 12.28 6.92 24.98
CA GLN A 296 13.50 7.50 25.57
C GLN A 296 14.73 7.06 24.77
N GLU A 297 14.81 5.80 24.34
CA GLU A 297 15.80 5.36 23.35
C GLU A 297 15.61 6.12 22.01
N ALA A 298 14.37 6.42 21.59
CA ALA A 298 14.11 7.25 20.41
C ALA A 298 14.65 8.68 20.55
N LYS A 299 14.33 9.36 21.66
CA LYS A 299 14.81 10.70 22.01
C LYS A 299 16.35 10.74 22.05
N ALA A 300 16.98 9.72 22.61
CA ALA A 300 18.44 9.61 22.67
C ALA A 300 19.11 9.51 21.29
N TYR A 301 18.55 8.78 20.31
CA TYR A 301 19.12 8.73 18.96
C TYR A 301 19.00 10.05 18.19
N VAL A 302 17.89 10.78 18.39
CA VAL A 302 17.71 12.12 17.82
C VAL A 302 18.70 13.11 18.45
N ALA A 303 18.86 13.09 19.78
CA ALA A 303 19.71 14.03 20.51
C ALA A 303 21.22 13.78 20.33
N SER A 304 21.70 12.53 20.50
CA SER A 304 23.13 12.19 20.38
C SER A 304 23.72 12.42 18.99
N SER A 305 22.87 12.57 17.98
CA SER A 305 23.26 12.93 16.61
C SER A 305 23.34 14.46 16.39
N LEU A 306 23.29 15.27 17.45
CA LEU A 306 23.62 16.70 17.45
C LEU A 306 24.99 16.97 18.09
N GLU A 307 25.44 16.11 19.00
CA GLU A 307 26.64 16.34 19.83
C GLU A 307 27.97 16.18 19.06
N ASN A 308 27.96 15.47 17.92
CA ASN A 308 29.16 15.16 17.13
C ASN A 308 29.42 16.14 15.96
N GLY A 309 28.59 17.16 15.76
CA GLY A 309 28.77 18.18 14.71
C GLY A 309 28.39 17.76 13.27
N GLU A 310 28.17 16.47 12.99
CA GLU A 310 27.44 16.04 11.79
C GLU A 310 25.94 16.35 11.93
N GLU A 311 25.22 16.55 10.82
CA GLU A 311 23.76 16.65 10.87
C GLU A 311 23.11 15.30 11.18
N SER A 312 22.21 15.27 12.17
CA SER A 312 21.41 14.08 12.47
C SER A 312 20.63 13.61 11.23
N PRO A 313 20.79 12.33 10.82
CA PRO A 313 19.97 11.73 9.78
C PRO A 313 18.56 11.41 10.29
N TRP A 314 18.34 11.36 11.61
CA TRP A 314 17.07 10.91 12.20
C TRP A 314 16.02 12.04 12.18
N ARG A 315 15.33 12.21 11.05
CA ARG A 315 14.24 13.19 10.88
C ARG A 315 12.86 12.63 11.25
N TRP A 316 12.71 11.32 11.39
CA TRP A 316 11.41 10.67 11.57
C TRP A 316 11.36 9.73 12.78
N ILE A 317 10.32 9.85 13.60
CA ILE A 317 10.00 8.91 14.68
C ILE A 317 8.63 8.28 14.42
N TYR A 318 8.60 7.01 14.02
CA TYR A 318 7.37 6.26 13.80
C TYR A 318 6.90 5.55 15.07
N VAL A 319 5.65 5.82 15.46
CA VAL A 319 5.00 5.38 16.70
C VAL A 319 3.66 4.68 16.44
N ASP A 320 3.25 3.88 17.42
CA ASP A 320 2.08 3.00 17.42
C ASP A 320 1.12 3.51 18.49
N GLY A 321 0.05 4.17 18.05
CA GLY A 321 -0.88 4.90 18.91
C GLY A 321 -0.79 6.43 18.77
N SER A 322 -0.87 7.12 19.90
CA SER A 322 -1.05 8.57 19.99
C SER A 322 0.23 9.34 19.66
N VAL A 323 0.18 10.10 18.56
CA VAL A 323 1.25 11.03 18.14
C VAL A 323 1.42 12.15 19.16
N ALA A 324 0.33 12.67 19.74
CA ALA A 324 0.39 13.73 20.74
C ALA A 324 1.12 13.29 22.03
N ASP A 325 0.85 12.07 22.52
CA ASP A 325 1.49 11.56 23.75
C ASP A 325 2.97 11.22 23.49
N ALA A 326 3.30 10.70 22.30
CA ALA A 326 4.68 10.46 21.90
C ALA A 326 5.48 11.76 21.68
N HIS A 327 4.88 12.77 21.06
CA HIS A 327 5.48 14.09 20.85
C HIS A 327 5.79 14.77 22.19
N ALA A 328 4.87 14.70 23.17
CA ALA A 328 5.11 15.21 24.51
C ALA A 328 6.32 14.54 25.18
N VAL A 329 6.42 13.21 25.16
CA VAL A 329 7.55 12.48 25.77
C VAL A 329 8.90 12.77 25.07
N VAL A 330 8.90 12.96 23.76
CA VAL A 330 10.12 13.24 22.98
C VAL A 330 10.55 14.69 23.12
N PHE A 331 9.67 15.68 22.96
CA PHE A 331 10.04 17.09 22.83
C PHE A 331 9.77 17.96 24.06
N GLU A 332 8.93 17.53 25.01
CA GLU A 332 8.87 18.22 26.30
C GLU A 332 9.97 17.67 27.22
N GLU A 333 10.60 18.56 27.98
CA GLU A 333 11.37 18.14 29.15
C GLU A 333 10.40 17.60 30.20
N SER A 334 10.74 16.44 30.75
CA SER A 334 10.08 15.91 31.94
C SER A 334 10.45 16.80 33.13
N THR A 335 9.73 17.90 33.31
CA THR A 335 9.73 18.62 34.60
C THR A 335 9.44 17.60 35.70
N PRO A 336 10.37 17.38 36.65
CA PRO A 336 10.20 16.32 37.62
C PRO A 336 8.98 16.63 38.48
N VAL A 337 8.01 15.71 38.51
CA VAL A 337 6.76 15.85 39.28
C VAL A 337 7.06 15.68 40.77
N THR A 338 7.72 16.69 41.34
CA THR A 338 7.94 16.82 42.77
C THR A 338 6.59 17.07 43.44
N ALA A 339 6.07 16.06 44.13
CA ALA A 339 4.78 16.13 44.80
C ALA A 339 4.83 17.14 45.97
N GLY A 340 4.50 18.41 45.70
CA GLY A 340 4.87 19.52 46.59
C GLY A 340 3.98 20.76 46.54
N LYS A 341 2.79 20.68 47.17
CA LYS A 341 1.97 21.79 47.70
C LYS A 341 1.49 22.92 46.74
N LYS A 342 0.19 23.23 46.83
CA LYS A 342 -0.47 24.41 46.25
C LYS A 342 0.33 25.72 46.49
N ARG A 343 0.55 26.52 45.43
CA ARG A 343 0.61 27.98 45.51
C ARG A 343 0.00 28.62 44.26
N LYS A 344 -0.75 29.71 44.46
CA LYS A 344 -1.49 30.47 43.44
C LYS A 344 -0.66 31.68 43.02
N ARG A 345 -0.21 31.75 41.76
CA ARG A 345 0.19 33.02 41.11
C ARG A 345 -0.13 32.98 39.62
N THR A 346 0.05 34.12 38.97
CA THR A 346 -0.69 34.57 37.78
C THR A 346 0.13 34.54 36.50
N ASN A 347 -0.57 34.22 35.41
CA ASN A 347 -0.43 34.82 34.09
C ASN A 347 0.99 34.94 33.48
N GLU A 348 1.38 33.90 32.75
CA GLU A 348 1.71 34.08 31.34
C GLU A 348 1.43 32.77 30.57
N VAL A 349 0.35 32.75 29.81
CA VAL A 349 -0.01 31.58 28.99
C VAL A 349 0.62 31.74 27.62
N VAL A 350 1.89 31.34 27.50
CA VAL A 350 2.44 30.92 26.21
C VAL A 350 1.54 29.81 25.69
N LYS A 351 0.79 30.08 24.61
CA LYS A 351 -0.04 29.07 23.94
C LYS A 351 0.85 28.05 23.26
N LYS A 352 1.36 27.06 24.01
CA LYS A 352 1.76 25.77 23.43
C LYS A 352 0.54 25.21 22.70
N GLU A 353 0.63 25.12 21.38
CA GLU A 353 -0.39 24.47 20.58
C GLU A 353 -0.44 22.99 20.97
N LYS A 354 -1.59 22.57 21.48
CA LYS A 354 -1.79 21.15 21.82
C LYS A 354 -2.04 20.39 20.52
N VAL A 355 -1.09 19.54 20.16
CA VAL A 355 -1.25 18.53 19.11
C VAL A 355 -2.58 17.81 19.30
N ASP A 356 -3.41 17.75 18.26
CA ASP A 356 -4.68 17.02 18.32
C ASP A 356 -4.41 15.54 18.61
N ARG A 357 -5.25 14.93 19.45
CA ARG A 357 -5.26 13.48 19.71
C ARG A 357 -5.55 12.66 18.44
N LYS A 358 -6.11 13.28 17.41
CA LYS A 358 -6.30 12.67 16.06
C LYS A 358 -5.20 13.03 15.06
N ALA A 359 -4.18 13.81 15.42
CA ALA A 359 -3.09 14.15 14.53
C ALA A 359 -2.34 12.89 14.08
N MET A 360 -2.12 12.74 12.77
CA MET A 360 -1.32 11.65 12.20
C MET A 360 0.18 11.94 12.20
N SER A 361 0.57 13.21 12.33
CA SER A 361 1.94 13.61 12.62
C SER A 361 2.03 14.87 13.47
N ALA A 362 3.20 15.10 14.08
CA ALA A 362 3.51 16.32 14.83
C ALA A 362 5.01 16.64 14.74
N VAL A 363 5.34 17.91 14.54
CA VAL A 363 6.74 18.38 14.36
C VAL A 363 7.30 18.87 15.69
N GLY A 364 8.56 18.52 16.01
CA GLY A 364 9.28 19.05 17.16
C GLY A 364 9.54 20.56 17.06
N ALA A 365 9.83 21.21 18.19
CA ALA A 365 9.96 22.67 18.26
C ALA A 365 11.05 23.28 17.34
N GLU A 366 12.06 22.49 16.98
CA GLU A 366 13.14 22.89 16.06
C GLU A 366 12.78 22.71 14.57
N GLY A 367 11.57 22.24 14.23
CA GLY A 367 11.17 21.88 12.86
C GLY A 367 11.83 20.60 12.31
N ARG A 368 12.99 20.21 12.85
CA ARG A 368 13.91 19.20 12.31
C ARG A 368 13.41 17.75 12.35
N VAL A 369 12.51 17.40 13.28
CA VAL A 369 12.09 16.00 13.50
C VAL A 369 10.57 15.90 13.63
N ARG A 370 9.96 14.95 12.91
CA ARG A 370 8.50 14.70 12.90
C ARG A 370 8.17 13.33 13.50
N VAL A 371 7.23 13.30 14.44
CA VAL A 371 6.62 12.07 14.97
C VAL A 371 5.44 11.71 14.06
N VAL A 372 5.31 10.44 13.67
CA VAL A 372 4.32 9.93 12.69
C VAL A 372 3.73 8.58 13.12
N ASN A 373 2.55 8.23 12.60
CA ASN A 373 1.91 6.93 12.84
C ASN A 373 1.49 6.21 11.54
N ASP A 374 0.83 5.05 11.67
CA ASP A 374 0.27 4.24 10.58
C ASP A 374 -0.54 5.06 9.56
N GLU A 375 -1.44 5.94 10.03
CA GLU A 375 -2.33 6.70 9.15
C GLU A 375 -1.56 7.72 8.33
N PHE A 376 -0.50 8.34 8.88
CA PHE A 376 0.38 9.24 8.11
C PHE A 376 1.04 8.50 6.95
N VAL A 377 1.55 7.30 7.17
CA VAL A 377 2.20 6.49 6.11
C VAL A 377 1.17 6.08 5.06
N VAL A 378 0.00 5.59 5.48
CA VAL A 378 -1.09 5.19 4.57
C VAL A 378 -1.64 6.37 3.76
N GLN A 379 -1.86 7.52 4.39
CA GLN A 379 -2.35 8.72 3.69
C GLN A 379 -1.31 9.31 2.75
N SER A 380 -0.02 9.34 3.13
CA SER A 380 1.04 9.81 2.24
C SER A 380 1.17 8.92 0.99
N LEU A 381 1.01 7.60 1.15
CA LEU A 381 0.97 6.64 0.04
C LEU A 381 -0.25 6.80 -0.88
N ILE A 382 -1.40 7.20 -0.34
CA ILE A 382 -2.63 7.44 -1.10
C ILE A 382 -2.60 8.82 -1.79
N LEU A 383 -1.95 9.81 -1.17
CA LEU A 383 -1.79 11.16 -1.70
C LEU A 383 -0.71 11.22 -2.80
N GLY A 384 0.37 10.44 -2.67
CA GLY A 384 1.56 10.52 -3.51
C GLY A 384 2.56 11.60 -3.07
N ALA A 385 2.37 12.15 -1.87
CA ALA A 385 3.21 13.16 -1.22
C ALA A 385 3.09 12.98 0.31
N LEU A 386 4.02 13.54 1.08
CA LEU A 386 3.87 13.58 2.53
C LEU A 386 2.62 14.39 2.93
N VAL A 387 1.90 13.94 3.96
CA VAL A 387 0.82 14.73 4.56
C VAL A 387 1.43 15.77 5.51
N GLU A 388 0.97 17.02 5.45
CA GLU A 388 1.50 18.12 6.27
C GLU A 388 0.87 18.23 7.67
#